data_AF-X1H4M2-F1
#
_entry.id   AF-X1H4M2-F1
#
_cell.length_a   1.000
_cell.length_b   1.000
_cell.length_c   1.000
_cell.angle_alpha   90.00
_cell.angle_beta   90.00
_cell.angle_gamma   90.00
#
_symmetry.space_group_name_H-M   'P 1'
#
loop_
_entity.id
_entity.type
_entity.pdbx_description
1 polymer ?
#
loop_
_entity_poly.entity_id
_entity_poly.type
_entity_poly.pdbx_seq_one_letter_code
_entity_poly.pdbx_strand_id
1 'polypeptide(L)'
;FRIEYNLWSRFCHLEFCADEDYTISAALPPVALWFSFGNARYKEKEISIKFHGNILWWNFWTSNMGWSSKTPYWRRGSFDFADFLLGRSKYSRKIIEERDVEIPMPEKTYSAHIKLCEDTWKRPRWFSKTIKRIDADIPKGIPHQGKGENSWDCGEDGCFGMCCPARSVAIGVGKIVGSVLHDRIRYGGWGRLELSKKKQEPEKKER
;
A
#
# COMPACT_ATOMS: atom_id res chain seq x y z
N PHE A 1 25.52 14.69 -13.14
CA PHE A 1 24.29 14.51 -13.94
C PHE A 1 23.91 13.05 -13.89
N ARG A 2 22.72 12.71 -13.36
CA ARG A 2 22.23 11.34 -13.29
C ARG A 2 20.81 11.32 -13.85
N ILE A 3 20.62 10.65 -14.98
CA ILE A 3 19.30 10.37 -15.54
C ILE A 3 18.90 8.98 -15.07
N GLU A 4 17.86 8.88 -14.27
CA GLU A 4 17.21 7.60 -13.98
C GLU A 4 15.89 7.54 -14.74
N TYR A 5 15.88 6.73 -15.79
CA TYR A 5 14.71 6.51 -16.63
C TYR A 5 14.15 5.12 -16.34
N ASN A 6 12.97 5.05 -15.73
CA ASN A 6 12.28 3.79 -15.51
C ASN A 6 11.07 3.74 -16.46
N LEU A 7 11.21 2.97 -17.54
CA LEU A 7 10.21 2.83 -18.62
C LEU A 7 8.81 2.41 -18.14
N TRP A 8 8.71 1.86 -16.92
CA TRP A 8 7.47 1.33 -16.35
C TRP A 8 6.92 2.13 -15.16
N SER A 9 7.65 3.14 -14.68
CA SER A 9 7.12 4.08 -13.68
C SER A 9 6.53 5.30 -14.40
N ARG A 10 5.44 5.86 -13.87
CA ARG A 10 4.82 7.09 -14.39
C ARG A 10 5.66 8.34 -14.02
N PHE A 11 6.98 8.25 -13.90
CA PHE A 11 7.82 9.38 -13.50
C PHE A 11 9.20 9.30 -14.16
N CYS A 12 9.56 10.34 -14.90
CA CYS A 12 10.89 10.62 -15.41
C CYS A 12 11.61 11.51 -14.40
N HIS A 13 12.67 11.04 -13.73
CA HIS A 13 13.43 11.80 -12.74
C HIS A 13 14.68 12.42 -13.37
N LEU A 14 14.71 13.74 -13.41
CA LEU A 14 15.83 14.57 -13.85
C LEU A 14 16.48 15.20 -12.62
N GLU A 15 17.66 14.74 -12.25
CA GLU A 15 18.44 15.29 -11.14
C GLU A 15 19.67 16.04 -11.64
N PHE A 16 19.68 17.33 -11.40
CA PHE A 16 20.78 18.26 -11.62
C PHE A 16 21.42 18.58 -10.28
N CYS A 17 22.54 17.92 -9.98
CA CYS A 17 23.45 18.40 -8.95
C CYS A 17 24.38 19.46 -9.56
N ALA A 18 24.36 20.67 -9.03
CA ALA A 18 25.38 21.69 -9.25
C ALA A 18 26.23 21.76 -7.98
N ASP A 19 27.50 21.39 -8.05
CA ASP A 19 28.42 21.23 -6.92
C ASP A 19 27.95 20.26 -5.83
N GLU A 20 28.68 20.20 -4.71
CA GLU A 20 28.29 19.44 -3.52
C GLU A 20 27.07 20.03 -2.81
N ASP A 21 26.72 21.29 -3.06
CA ASP A 21 25.75 22.03 -2.24
C ASP A 21 24.41 22.29 -2.91
N TYR A 22 24.19 21.95 -4.19
CA TYR A 22 22.90 22.21 -4.84
C TYR A 22 22.39 20.98 -5.57
N THR A 23 21.14 20.61 -5.29
CA THR A 23 20.46 19.52 -6.00
C THR A 23 19.08 19.98 -6.43
N ILE A 24 18.89 20.06 -7.74
CA ILE A 24 17.61 20.37 -8.39
C ILE A 24 17.11 19.07 -8.99
N SER A 25 15.98 18.56 -8.52
CA SER A 25 15.39 17.34 -9.08
C SER A 25 13.98 17.61 -9.59
N ALA A 26 13.66 17.12 -10.78
CA ALA A 26 12.35 17.23 -11.40
C ALA A 26 11.85 15.83 -11.75
N ALA A 27 10.63 15.46 -11.38
CA ALA A 27 10.01 14.20 -11.75
C ALA A 27 8.72 14.44 -12.57
N LEU A 28 8.58 13.87 -13.77
CA LEU A 28 7.43 14.13 -14.68
C LEU A 28 6.84 12.83 -15.24
N PRO A 29 5.50 12.57 -15.21
CA PRO A 29 4.35 13.49 -15.15
C PRO A 29 3.37 13.21 -13.99
N PRO A 30 2.44 14.10 -13.57
CA PRO A 30 2.28 15.54 -13.78
C PRO A 30 3.11 16.31 -12.73
N VAL A 31 4.01 17.17 -13.21
CA VAL A 31 5.01 18.01 -12.49
C VAL A 31 5.17 17.77 -10.98
N ALA A 32 6.23 17.05 -10.62
CA ALA A 32 6.83 17.13 -9.29
C ALA A 32 8.18 17.86 -9.38
N LEU A 33 8.34 18.98 -8.69
CA LEU A 33 9.57 19.77 -8.66
C LEU A 33 10.16 19.76 -7.24
N TRP A 34 11.46 19.54 -7.16
CA TRP A 34 12.23 19.43 -5.93
C TRP A 34 13.43 20.38 -6.04
N PHE A 35 13.49 21.33 -5.13
CA PHE A 35 14.68 22.17 -4.95
C PHE A 35 15.27 21.81 -3.60
N SER A 36 16.50 21.28 -3.59
CA SER A 36 17.27 21.01 -2.39
C SER A 36 18.52 21.88 -2.39
N PHE A 37 18.65 22.69 -1.34
CA PHE A 37 19.84 23.48 -1.07
C PHE A 37 20.61 22.78 0.06
N GLY A 38 21.78 22.26 -0.28
CA GLY A 38 22.71 21.49 0.57
C GLY A 38 22.86 20.03 0.14
N ASN A 39 24.07 19.48 0.35
CA ASN A 39 24.39 18.07 0.12
C ASN A 39 23.51 17.14 0.98
N ALA A 40 22.48 16.54 0.38
CA ALA A 40 21.40 15.83 1.07
C ALA A 40 21.80 14.47 1.69
N ARG A 41 23.07 14.05 1.64
CA ARG A 41 23.51 12.75 2.20
C ARG A 41 24.28 12.82 3.52
N TYR A 42 24.90 13.96 3.85
CA TYR A 42 25.86 14.02 4.97
C TYR A 42 25.74 15.26 5.89
N LYS A 43 24.82 16.20 5.64
CA LYS A 43 24.62 17.35 6.54
C LYS A 43 23.48 17.11 7.53
N GLU A 44 23.69 17.58 8.76
CA GLU A 44 22.73 17.53 9.88
C GLU A 44 21.42 18.29 9.60
N LYS A 45 21.39 19.18 8.59
CA LYS A 45 20.26 20.09 8.32
C LYS A 45 20.03 20.26 6.82
N GLU A 46 18.77 20.17 6.41
CA GLU A 46 18.28 20.26 5.03
C GLU A 46 17.41 21.51 4.84
N ILE A 47 17.52 22.14 3.67
CA ILE A 47 16.53 23.08 3.15
C ILE A 47 15.96 22.49 1.85
N SER A 48 14.68 22.14 1.85
CA SER A 48 14.00 21.63 0.67
C SER A 48 12.59 22.19 0.49
N ILE A 49 12.25 22.44 -0.78
CA ILE A 49 10.90 22.79 -1.21
C ILE A 49 10.48 21.73 -2.23
N LYS A 50 9.36 21.07 -1.97
CA LYS A 50 8.86 19.95 -2.78
C LYS A 50 7.42 20.26 -3.15
N PHE A 51 7.11 20.22 -4.44
CA PHE A 51 5.73 20.37 -4.92
C PHE A 51 5.31 19.10 -5.63
N HIS A 52 4.32 18.39 -5.09
CA HIS A 52 3.74 17.22 -5.75
C HIS A 52 2.29 16.99 -5.29
N GLY A 53 1.43 16.55 -6.21
CA GLY A 53 0.04 16.20 -5.90
C GLY A 53 -0.80 17.35 -5.34
N ASN A 54 -0.59 18.59 -5.80
CA ASN A 54 -1.20 19.83 -5.29
C ASN A 54 -0.82 20.22 -3.85
N ILE A 55 0.22 19.59 -3.29
CA ILE A 55 0.73 19.91 -1.97
C ILE A 55 2.13 20.50 -2.11
N LEU A 56 2.31 21.68 -1.54
CA LEU A 56 3.63 22.29 -1.32
C LEU A 56 4.15 21.84 0.03
N TRP A 57 5.30 21.19 0.05
CA TRP A 57 6.02 20.81 1.26
C TRP A 57 7.27 21.67 1.37
N TRP A 58 7.58 22.12 2.57
CA TRP A 58 8.84 22.80 2.85
C TRP A 58 9.48 22.23 4.09
N ASN A 59 10.80 22.17 4.03
CA ASN A 59 11.70 21.86 5.12
C ASN A 59 12.74 22.97 5.15
N PHE A 60 12.81 23.71 6.23
CA PHE A 60 13.79 24.74 6.49
C PHE A 60 14.57 24.35 7.74
N TRP A 61 15.86 24.08 7.57
CA TRP A 61 16.76 23.79 8.70
C TRP A 61 16.33 22.57 9.52
N THR A 62 15.86 21.50 8.86
CA THR A 62 15.40 20.26 9.51
C THR A 62 16.44 19.16 9.38
N SER A 63 16.54 18.29 10.39
CA SER A 63 17.43 17.12 10.28
C SER A 63 16.93 16.13 9.24
N ASN A 64 17.84 15.67 8.39
CA ASN A 64 17.59 14.74 7.29
C ASN A 64 16.98 13.40 7.76
N MET A 65 17.41 12.92 8.93
CA MET A 65 16.96 11.64 9.52
C MET A 65 16.12 11.82 10.79
N GLY A 66 15.83 13.06 11.18
CA GLY A 66 15.14 13.39 12.41
C GLY A 66 13.64 13.59 12.22
N TRP A 67 12.82 12.74 12.83
CA TRP A 67 11.40 13.01 13.03
C TRP A 67 11.18 13.47 14.47
N SER A 68 10.71 14.71 14.65
CA SER A 68 10.41 15.27 15.98
C SER A 68 9.14 16.09 15.92
N SER A 69 8.18 15.76 16.79
CA SER A 69 6.93 16.50 16.97
C SER A 69 7.14 17.92 17.53
N LYS A 70 8.33 18.22 18.08
CA LYS A 70 8.71 19.55 18.59
C LYS A 70 9.21 20.51 17.50
N THR A 71 9.35 20.03 16.26
CA THR A 71 9.80 20.86 15.14
C THR A 71 8.70 21.89 14.80
N PRO A 72 8.99 23.20 14.81
CA PRO A 72 7.98 24.21 14.49
C PRO A 72 7.43 24.08 13.06
N TYR A 73 6.13 24.32 12.86
CA TYR A 73 5.48 24.20 11.55
C TYR A 73 6.04 25.13 10.47
N TRP A 74 6.59 26.29 10.85
CA TRP A 74 7.27 27.17 9.90
C TRP A 74 8.56 26.55 9.38
N ARG A 75 9.23 25.66 10.15
CA ARG A 75 10.42 24.92 9.71
C ARG A 75 10.06 23.68 8.90
N ARG A 76 8.96 23.02 9.23
CA ARG A 76 8.54 21.79 8.54
C ARG A 76 7.04 21.79 8.41
N GLY A 77 6.54 21.92 7.18
CA GLY A 77 5.12 22.03 6.94
C GLY A 77 4.73 21.65 5.53
N SER A 78 3.42 21.57 5.34
CA SER A 78 2.84 21.39 4.02
C SER A 78 1.56 22.19 3.87
N PHE A 79 1.32 22.63 2.64
CA PHE A 79 0.14 23.38 2.25
C PHE A 79 -0.51 22.69 1.07
N ASP A 80 -1.70 22.13 1.29
CA ASP A 80 -2.50 21.49 0.26
C ASP A 80 -3.44 22.53 -0.39
N PHE A 81 -3.10 22.92 -1.61
CA PHE A 81 -3.89 23.88 -2.38
C PHE A 81 -5.27 23.32 -2.74
N ALA A 82 -5.39 22.01 -2.96
CA ALA A 82 -6.66 21.38 -3.27
C ALA A 82 -7.59 21.39 -2.05
N ASP A 83 -7.06 21.14 -0.86
CA ASP A 83 -7.83 21.25 0.39
C ASP A 83 -8.21 22.69 0.74
N PHE A 84 -7.35 23.67 0.43
CA PHE A 84 -7.69 25.10 0.60
C PHE A 84 -8.83 25.54 -0.34
N LEU A 85 -8.75 25.16 -1.63
CA LEU A 85 -9.73 25.58 -2.63
C LEU A 85 -11.04 24.77 -2.58
N LEU A 86 -10.94 23.45 -2.50
CA LEU A 86 -12.09 22.53 -2.59
C LEU A 86 -12.65 22.12 -1.23
N GLY A 87 -11.94 22.44 -0.15
CA GLY A 87 -12.20 21.96 1.19
C GLY A 87 -11.64 20.56 1.44
N ARG A 88 -11.38 20.26 2.72
CA ARG A 88 -10.87 18.96 3.17
C ARG A 88 -11.87 17.83 2.85
N SER A 89 -11.36 16.70 2.39
CA SER A 89 -12.17 15.50 2.16
C SER A 89 -12.63 14.90 3.49
N LYS A 90 -13.94 14.68 3.63
CA LYS A 90 -14.53 13.91 4.73
C LYS A 90 -14.77 12.48 4.28
N TYR A 91 -14.35 11.53 5.11
CA TYR A 91 -14.55 10.12 4.89
C TYR A 91 -15.79 9.63 5.65
N SER A 92 -16.63 8.85 4.99
CA SER A 92 -17.73 8.12 5.63
C SER A 92 -17.76 6.69 5.10
N ARG A 93 -17.93 5.73 6.00
CA ARG A 93 -18.10 4.31 5.68
C ARG A 93 -19.50 3.87 6.03
N LYS A 94 -20.19 3.24 5.08
CA LYS A 94 -21.49 2.60 5.30
C LYS A 94 -21.36 1.09 5.09
N ILE A 95 -21.74 0.30 6.08
CA ILE A 95 -21.82 -1.16 5.94
C ILE A 95 -23.16 -1.47 5.24
N ILE A 96 -23.09 -2.15 4.10
CA ILE A 96 -24.26 -2.57 3.32
C ILE A 96 -24.70 -3.95 3.75
N GLU A 97 -23.75 -4.87 3.88
CA GLU A 97 -23.98 -6.28 4.15
C GLU A 97 -22.84 -6.80 5.02
N GLU A 98 -23.17 -7.62 6.00
CA GLU A 98 -22.21 -8.35 6.83
C GLU A 98 -22.62 -9.81 6.84
N ARG A 99 -21.68 -10.70 6.55
CA ARG A 99 -21.97 -12.13 6.44
C ARG A 99 -20.74 -12.96 6.75
N ASP A 100 -21.00 -14.09 7.40
CA ASP A 100 -20.01 -15.14 7.62
C ASP A 100 -19.95 -16.03 6.39
N VAL A 101 -18.75 -16.19 5.85
CA VAL A 101 -18.53 -16.89 4.58
C VAL A 101 -17.40 -17.87 4.73
N GLU A 102 -17.58 -19.00 4.06
CA GLU A 102 -16.59 -20.03 3.91
C GLU A 102 -15.76 -19.79 2.64
N ILE A 103 -14.48 -19.51 2.80
CA ILE A 103 -13.53 -19.31 1.71
C ILE A 103 -12.97 -20.68 1.29
N PRO A 104 -13.28 -21.16 0.07
CA PRO A 104 -12.74 -22.42 -0.41
C PRO A 104 -11.30 -22.24 -0.86
N MET A 105 -10.37 -22.95 -0.22
CA MET A 105 -8.99 -23.11 -0.69
C MET A 105 -8.75 -24.57 -1.07
N PRO A 106 -7.72 -24.88 -1.90
CA PRO A 106 -7.47 -26.24 -2.35
C PRO A 106 -7.22 -27.27 -1.22
N GLU A 107 -6.74 -26.84 -0.05
CA GLU A 107 -6.44 -27.70 1.09
C GLU A 107 -7.60 -27.89 2.08
N LYS A 108 -8.35 -26.82 2.36
CA LYS A 108 -9.49 -26.79 3.28
C LYS A 108 -10.27 -25.50 3.11
N THR A 109 -11.45 -25.48 3.71
CA THR A 109 -12.30 -24.29 3.79
C THR A 109 -11.95 -23.46 5.03
N TYR A 110 -11.93 -22.13 4.89
CA TYR A 110 -11.62 -21.19 5.96
C TYR A 110 -12.84 -20.30 6.25
N SER A 111 -13.27 -20.25 7.51
CA SER A 111 -14.33 -19.33 7.94
C SER A 111 -13.81 -17.89 8.01
N ALA A 112 -14.54 -16.95 7.40
CA ALA A 112 -14.21 -15.54 7.37
C ALA A 112 -15.45 -14.67 7.64
N HIS A 113 -15.25 -13.56 8.34
CA HIS A 113 -16.26 -12.52 8.54
C HIS A 113 -16.08 -11.45 7.47
N ILE A 114 -17.08 -11.26 6.60
CA ILE A 114 -16.99 -10.37 5.45
C ILE A 114 -17.97 -9.21 5.61
N LYS A 115 -17.46 -7.97 5.54
CA LYS A 115 -18.24 -6.73 5.52
C LYS A 115 -18.16 -6.08 4.14
N LEU A 116 -19.29 -5.96 3.46
CA LEU A 116 -19.42 -5.15 2.25
C LEU A 116 -19.64 -3.69 2.65
N CYS A 117 -18.63 -2.86 2.43
CA CYS A 117 -18.59 -1.45 2.79
C CYS A 117 -18.71 -0.57 1.55
N GLU A 118 -19.44 0.52 1.68
CA GLU A 118 -19.43 1.64 0.74
C GLU A 118 -18.67 2.80 1.39
N ASP A 119 -17.46 3.01 0.89
CA ASP A 119 -16.57 4.05 1.34
C ASP A 119 -16.80 5.29 0.47
N THR A 120 -17.17 6.41 1.08
CA THR A 120 -17.43 7.68 0.41
C THR A 120 -16.47 8.75 0.90
N TRP A 121 -15.80 9.41 -0.04
CA TRP A 121 -14.97 10.59 0.17
C TRP A 121 -15.69 11.80 -0.43
N LYS A 122 -16.15 12.72 0.42
CA LYS A 122 -16.86 13.93 0.02
C LYS A 122 -16.04 15.16 0.35
N ARG A 123 -15.77 16.01 -0.65
CA ARG A 123 -15.26 17.36 -0.42
C ARG A 123 -16.42 18.36 -0.43
N PRO A 124 -16.38 19.44 0.38
CA PRO A 124 -17.47 20.42 0.45
C PRO A 124 -17.85 21.05 -0.90
N ARG A 125 -16.86 21.29 -1.76
CA ARG A 125 -17.03 21.99 -3.05
C ARG A 125 -16.78 21.09 -4.27
N TRP A 126 -16.83 19.76 -4.11
CA TRP A 126 -16.56 18.81 -5.20
C TRP A 126 -17.46 17.57 -5.12
N PHE A 127 -17.53 16.82 -6.22
CA PHE A 127 -18.26 15.56 -6.28
C PHE A 127 -17.72 14.54 -5.29
N SER A 128 -18.63 13.74 -4.72
CA SER A 128 -18.28 12.62 -3.87
C SER A 128 -17.72 11.47 -4.69
N LYS A 129 -16.62 10.90 -4.23
CA LYS A 129 -16.07 9.65 -4.76
C LYS A 129 -16.55 8.52 -3.87
N THR A 130 -17.21 7.53 -4.45
CA THR A 130 -17.74 6.37 -3.73
C THR A 130 -17.15 5.09 -4.30
N ILE A 131 -16.69 4.20 -3.42
CA ILE A 131 -16.12 2.90 -3.79
C ILE A 131 -16.77 1.83 -2.91
N LYS A 132 -17.25 0.75 -3.54
CA LYS A 132 -17.63 -0.46 -2.83
C LYS A 132 -16.41 -1.34 -2.61
N ARG A 133 -16.17 -1.71 -1.36
CA ARG A 133 -15.05 -2.52 -0.91
C ARG A 133 -15.56 -3.61 0.02
N ILE A 134 -14.79 -4.67 0.08
CA ILE A 134 -14.97 -5.70 1.09
C ILE A 134 -13.86 -5.54 2.11
N ASP A 135 -14.23 -5.65 3.37
CA ASP A 135 -13.34 -5.81 4.51
C ASP A 135 -13.54 -7.24 5.03
N ALA A 136 -12.55 -8.09 4.81
CA ALA A 136 -12.60 -9.49 5.22
C ALA A 136 -11.66 -9.72 6.40
N ASP A 137 -12.18 -10.35 7.44
CA ASP A 137 -11.45 -10.80 8.62
C ASP A 137 -11.44 -12.33 8.64
N ILE A 138 -10.26 -12.92 8.73
CA ILE A 138 -10.02 -14.37 8.66
C ILE A 138 -9.25 -14.78 9.93
N PRO A 139 -9.96 -15.10 11.02
CA PRO A 139 -9.32 -15.31 12.33
C PRO A 139 -8.24 -16.39 12.35
N LYS A 140 -8.40 -17.44 11.54
CA LYS A 140 -7.43 -18.54 11.45
C LYS A 140 -6.25 -18.26 10.50
N GLY A 141 -6.38 -17.25 9.64
CA GLY A 141 -5.44 -16.97 8.56
C GLY A 141 -5.40 -18.04 7.46
N ILE A 142 -5.24 -17.62 6.20
CA ILE A 142 -4.94 -18.55 5.11
C ILE A 142 -3.42 -18.59 4.91
N PRO A 143 -2.76 -19.75 5.11
CA PRO A 143 -1.30 -19.84 5.10
C PRO A 143 -0.75 -19.66 3.68
N HIS A 144 0.37 -18.96 3.56
CA HIS A 144 1.18 -18.80 2.35
C HIS A 144 2.64 -18.56 2.74
N GLN A 145 3.57 -18.55 1.77
CA GLN A 145 4.96 -18.19 2.06
C GLN A 145 5.10 -16.67 2.05
N GLY A 146 5.88 -16.15 3.00
CA GLY A 146 6.29 -14.75 3.04
C GLY A 146 7.13 -14.38 1.81
N LYS A 147 7.29 -13.08 1.56
CA LYS A 147 7.92 -12.60 0.32
C LYS A 147 9.42 -12.84 0.28
N GLY A 148 10.05 -13.02 1.43
CA GLY A 148 11.50 -13.19 1.56
C GLY A 148 12.31 -11.93 1.25
N GLU A 149 11.68 -10.74 1.22
CA GLU A 149 12.37 -9.48 0.93
C GLU A 149 13.14 -8.95 2.17
N ASN A 150 12.74 -9.33 3.38
CA ASN A 150 13.35 -8.90 4.64
C ASN A 150 13.52 -10.09 5.60
N SER A 151 14.46 -9.99 6.56
CA SER A 151 14.76 -11.07 7.51
C SER A 151 13.60 -11.49 8.42
N TRP A 152 12.58 -10.63 8.57
CA TRP A 152 11.36 -10.89 9.34
C TRP A 152 10.17 -11.34 8.48
N ASP A 153 10.33 -11.40 7.16
CA ASP A 153 9.34 -11.92 6.18
C ASP A 153 9.92 -13.16 5.45
N CYS A 154 10.79 -13.88 6.13
CA CYS A 154 11.36 -15.15 5.70
C CYS A 154 10.64 -16.30 6.42
N GLY A 155 9.71 -16.98 5.75
CA GLY A 155 9.07 -18.18 6.30
C GLY A 155 7.57 -18.31 5.99
N GLU A 156 6.86 -19.00 6.88
CA GLU A 156 5.42 -19.21 6.78
C GLU A 156 4.66 -17.98 7.28
N ASP A 157 3.81 -17.42 6.40
CA ASP A 157 2.96 -16.25 6.66
C ASP A 157 1.47 -16.60 6.44
N GLY A 158 0.55 -15.71 6.80
CA GLY A 158 -0.88 -15.93 6.74
C GLY A 158 -1.66 -14.69 6.31
N CYS A 159 -2.63 -14.87 5.41
CA CYS A 159 -3.61 -13.83 5.13
C CYS A 159 -4.70 -13.85 6.21
N PHE A 160 -4.59 -12.95 7.19
CA PHE A 160 -5.56 -12.78 8.29
C PHE A 160 -6.69 -11.81 7.94
N GLY A 161 -6.54 -11.03 6.89
CA GLY A 161 -7.58 -10.13 6.43
C GLY A 161 -7.19 -9.43 5.15
N MET A 162 -8.19 -8.98 4.41
CA MET A 162 -7.96 -8.22 3.18
C MET A 162 -9.07 -7.21 2.93
N CYS A 163 -8.66 -5.98 2.61
CA CYS A 163 -9.57 -4.94 2.15
C CYS A 163 -9.43 -4.69 0.65
N CYS A 164 -10.36 -5.18 -0.17
CA CYS A 164 -10.28 -5.09 -1.63
C CYS A 164 -11.53 -4.45 -2.26
N PRO A 165 -11.42 -3.77 -3.42
CA PRO A 165 -12.59 -3.24 -4.12
C PRO A 165 -13.43 -4.38 -4.68
N ALA A 166 -14.70 -4.46 -4.31
CA ALA A 166 -15.61 -5.52 -4.73
C ALA A 166 -17.06 -5.03 -4.71
N ARG A 167 -17.87 -5.50 -5.67
CA ARG A 167 -19.29 -5.12 -5.80
C ARG A 167 -20.23 -6.06 -5.05
N SER A 168 -19.76 -7.26 -4.71
CA SER A 168 -20.51 -8.29 -4.01
C SER A 168 -19.56 -9.17 -3.19
N VAL A 169 -20.11 -9.83 -2.17
CA VAL A 169 -19.39 -10.76 -1.29
C VAL A 169 -18.67 -11.85 -2.10
N ALA A 170 -19.34 -12.46 -3.09
CA ALA A 170 -18.76 -13.50 -3.95
C ALA A 170 -17.53 -13.02 -4.73
N ILE A 171 -17.56 -11.80 -5.27
CA ILE A 171 -16.40 -11.21 -5.96
C ILE A 171 -15.25 -10.97 -4.98
N GLY A 172 -15.56 -10.55 -3.74
CA GLY A 172 -14.56 -10.40 -2.68
C GLY A 172 -13.87 -11.71 -2.34
N VAL A 173 -14.65 -12.78 -2.13
CA VAL A 173 -14.11 -14.13 -1.88
C VAL A 173 -13.21 -14.57 -3.03
N GLY A 174 -13.65 -14.40 -4.28
CA GLY A 174 -12.83 -14.72 -5.45
C GLY A 174 -11.52 -13.93 -5.50
N LYS A 175 -11.52 -12.67 -5.07
CA LYS A 175 -10.29 -11.86 -4.96
C LYS A 175 -9.37 -12.31 -3.84
N ILE A 176 -9.92 -12.71 -2.68
CA ILE A 176 -9.12 -13.28 -1.57
C ILE A 176 -8.43 -14.55 -2.04
N VAL A 177 -9.19 -15.49 -2.59
CA VAL A 177 -8.66 -16.76 -3.13
C VAL A 177 -7.61 -16.48 -4.21
N GLY A 178 -7.92 -15.60 -5.17
CA GLY A 178 -6.99 -15.23 -6.24
C GLY A 178 -5.69 -14.62 -5.73
N SER A 179 -5.75 -13.73 -4.73
CA SER A 179 -4.56 -13.11 -4.14
C SER A 179 -3.67 -14.16 -3.47
N VAL A 180 -4.25 -15.00 -2.59
CA VAL A 180 -3.48 -16.01 -1.87
C VAL A 180 -2.88 -17.04 -2.82
N LEU A 181 -3.64 -17.51 -3.81
CA LEU A 181 -3.14 -18.46 -4.79
C LEU A 181 -2.03 -17.85 -5.67
N HIS A 182 -2.16 -16.59 -6.04
CA HIS A 182 -1.11 -15.87 -6.77
C HIS A 182 0.17 -15.75 -5.95
N ASP A 183 0.07 -15.40 -4.66
CA ASP A 183 1.24 -15.31 -3.78
C ASP A 183 1.91 -16.68 -3.58
N ARG A 184 1.12 -17.77 -3.46
CA ARG A 184 1.65 -19.15 -3.41
C ARG A 184 2.36 -19.59 -4.70
N ILE A 185 1.89 -19.12 -5.86
CA ILE A 185 2.57 -19.36 -7.14
C ILE A 185 3.88 -18.58 -7.19
N ARG A 186 3.88 -17.33 -6.73
CA ARG A 186 5.01 -16.42 -6.83
C ARG A 186 6.15 -16.74 -5.85
N TYR A 187 5.83 -17.00 -4.59
CA TYR A 187 6.79 -17.15 -3.49
C TYR A 187 7.01 -18.62 -3.08
N GLY A 188 6.36 -19.56 -3.77
CA GLY A 188 6.39 -20.98 -3.43
C GLY A 188 5.31 -21.36 -2.41
N GLY A 189 5.00 -22.66 -2.35
CA GLY A 189 3.93 -23.19 -1.49
C GLY A 189 3.16 -24.38 -2.08
N TRP A 190 3.29 -24.64 -3.39
CA TRP A 190 2.66 -25.79 -4.05
C TRP A 190 3.08 -27.14 -3.48
N GLY A 191 4.34 -27.30 -3.06
CA GLY A 191 4.82 -28.55 -2.47
C GLY A 191 4.08 -28.97 -1.18
N ARG A 192 3.54 -28.02 -0.41
CA ARG A 192 2.73 -28.32 0.79
C ARG A 192 1.30 -28.75 0.46
N LEU A 193 0.74 -28.29 -0.66
CA LEU A 193 -0.59 -28.71 -1.13
C LEU A 193 -0.60 -30.19 -1.51
N GLU A 194 0.46 -30.69 -2.14
CA GLU A 194 0.60 -32.11 -2.45
C GLU A 194 0.74 -32.98 -1.19
N LEU A 195 1.49 -32.50 -0.18
CA LEU A 195 1.63 -33.19 1.11
C LEU A 195 0.30 -33.25 1.89
N SER A 196 -0.53 -32.20 1.81
CA SER A 196 -1.88 -32.18 2.39
C SER A 196 -2.82 -33.18 1.70
N LYS A 197 -2.80 -33.25 0.36
CA LYS A 197 -3.60 -34.22 -0.40
C LYS A 197 -3.26 -35.67 -0.03
N LYS A 198 -1.97 -36.00 0.08
CA LYS A 198 -1.51 -37.32 0.54
C LYS A 198 -1.98 -37.69 1.95
N LYS A 199 -2.20 -36.70 2.82
CA LYS A 199 -2.65 -36.91 4.20
C LYS A 199 -4.17 -37.05 4.34
N GLN A 200 -4.92 -36.59 3.33
CA GLN A 200 -6.39 -36.68 3.26
C GLN A 200 -6.86 -37.94 2.52
N GLU A 201 -6.01 -38.61 1.74
CA GLU A 201 -6.31 -39.93 1.21
C GLU A 201 -6.31 -40.95 2.37
N PRO A 202 -7.42 -41.64 2.66
CA PRO A 202 -7.40 -42.72 3.64
C PRO A 202 -6.46 -43.81 3.10
N GLU A 203 -5.51 -44.24 3.93
CA GLU A 203 -4.70 -45.44 3.67
C GLU A 203 -5.65 -46.56 3.23
N LYS A 204 -5.60 -46.92 1.94
CA LYS A 204 -6.28 -48.10 1.43
C LYS A 204 -5.65 -49.28 2.16
N LYS A 205 -6.32 -49.78 3.20
CA LYS A 205 -5.99 -51.05 3.83
C LYS A 205 -6.12 -52.13 2.76
N GLU A 206 -5.00 -52.57 2.23
CA GLU A 206 -4.91 -53.77 1.40
C GLU A 206 -5.43 -54.96 2.24
N ARG A 207 -6.37 -55.70 1.65
CA ARG A 207 -6.96 -56.93 2.21
C ARG A 207 -6.13 -58.13 1.81
#